data_AF-A0A7K3G8C9-F1
#
_entry.id   AF-A0A7K3G8C9-F1
#
_cell.length_a   1.000
_cell.length_b   1.000
_cell.length_c   1.000
_cell.angle_alpha   90.00
_cell.angle_beta   90.00
_cell.angle_gamma   90.00
#
_symmetry.space_group_name_H-M   'P 1'
#
loop_
_entity.id
_entity.type
_entity.pdbx_description
1 polymer ?
#
loop_
_entity_poly.entity_id
_entity_poly.type
_entity_poly.pdbx_seq_one_letter_code
_entity_poly.pdbx_strand_id
1 'polypeptide(L)'
;MTTEPRPIALPVTAVTCLEDRAHVERTADLDLAAGVQRLRLGPIGAPAVDRTLHAELTSDRPATVLGTRIVRTWTPRGPVPSPGDDSPLRLRLHALDRERDAVERERDRLLARLDLLGRLAADLLREIREGVGSGESEGERWGRELDRVDAERDTYAERLRAVGVRLTSLETEYDTTLRAMAEAEEEPAELVAHVELTVEAAEAGPARLRLGHLTPCALWRPAYRAVLDGGSLTLETEAVVWQRTGEDWSDVRLTLSTARSALATEPPGLVEDRLTLRDRSAAERRTVDVEVREEAIGDLGPAPVLGLPGVDDGGEARVLNAPSAVSVRGDGRAHRVPLSVFTTDAGGEYACSPELSPLVTQVVRFDNRSGHALLAGPVDLVRGSGFTGRGTLDFTAPGAPAELAYGSRDDIRVVRYAEESHDTTGLTQRTVVTHTVRLHLSRFSAPGEEGERVVALRERIPVSEVSAVEVRLREESCSPAPASVDAEGVVRWDVPLPPGGRRTVTLVYEVSAAAKVVGL
;
A
#
# COMPACT_ATOMS: atom_id res chain seq x y z
N MET A 1 -42.35 -35.27 7.31
CA MET A 1 -41.09 -34.80 7.90
C MET A 1 -39.96 -35.49 7.15
N THR A 2 -39.42 -34.83 6.13
CA THR A 2 -38.27 -35.33 5.35
C THR A 2 -37.02 -35.18 6.19
N THR A 3 -36.46 -36.30 6.65
CA THR A 3 -35.18 -36.35 7.35
C THR A 3 -34.11 -35.84 6.39
N GLU A 4 -33.73 -34.56 6.50
CA GLU A 4 -32.61 -34.04 5.71
C GLU A 4 -31.35 -34.82 6.12
N PRO A 5 -30.60 -35.38 5.15
CA PRO A 5 -29.40 -36.14 5.45
C PRO A 5 -28.38 -35.25 6.18
N ARG A 6 -27.79 -35.78 7.25
CA ARG A 6 -26.76 -35.09 8.05
C ARG A 6 -25.60 -34.69 7.12
N PRO A 7 -25.12 -33.45 7.15
CA PRO A 7 -24.03 -33.02 6.30
C PRO A 7 -22.74 -33.78 6.64
N ILE A 8 -22.07 -34.30 5.62
CA ILE A 8 -20.75 -34.93 5.68
C ILE A 8 -19.71 -33.82 5.56
N ALA A 9 -18.70 -33.83 6.44
CA ALA A 9 -17.64 -32.83 6.45
C ALA A 9 -16.86 -32.84 5.13
N LEU A 10 -16.59 -31.66 4.59
CA LEU A 10 -15.88 -31.49 3.33
C LEU A 10 -14.75 -30.45 3.51
N PRO A 11 -13.62 -30.86 4.13
CA PRO A 11 -12.54 -29.94 4.45
C PRO A 11 -11.84 -29.42 3.19
N VAL A 12 -11.34 -28.19 3.26
CA VAL A 12 -10.44 -27.65 2.25
C VAL A 12 -9.08 -28.33 2.41
N THR A 13 -8.52 -28.83 1.31
CA THR A 13 -7.24 -29.56 1.31
C THR A 13 -6.17 -28.88 0.45
N ALA A 14 -6.59 -28.14 -0.57
CA ALA A 14 -5.68 -27.31 -1.35
C ALA A 14 -6.38 -26.05 -1.83
N VAL A 15 -5.62 -24.96 -1.94
CA VAL A 15 -6.10 -23.68 -2.43
C VAL A 15 -5.10 -23.13 -3.43
N THR A 16 -5.58 -22.79 -4.63
CA THR A 16 -4.82 -21.95 -5.56
C THR A 16 -5.35 -20.53 -5.49
N CYS A 17 -4.61 -19.61 -4.88
CA CYS A 17 -4.95 -18.20 -4.83
C CYS A 17 -4.53 -17.54 -6.15
N LEU A 18 -5.48 -16.94 -6.84
CA LEU A 18 -5.25 -16.09 -8.01
C LEU A 18 -5.30 -14.62 -7.59
N GLU A 19 -5.05 -13.73 -8.54
CA GLU A 19 -5.03 -12.29 -8.29
C GLU A 19 -6.37 -11.67 -7.87
N ASP A 20 -7.50 -12.38 -8.00
CA ASP A 20 -8.83 -11.84 -7.70
C ASP A 20 -9.81 -12.84 -7.04
N ARG A 21 -9.40 -14.11 -6.94
CA ARG A 21 -10.22 -15.23 -6.45
C ARG A 21 -9.34 -16.39 -6.00
N ALA A 22 -9.94 -17.43 -5.43
CA ALA A 22 -9.28 -18.69 -5.14
C ALA A 22 -9.97 -19.85 -5.86
N HIS A 23 -9.19 -20.81 -6.35
CA HIS A 23 -9.67 -22.14 -6.66
C HIS A 23 -9.49 -23.01 -5.41
N VAL A 24 -10.60 -23.45 -4.83
CA VAL A 24 -10.65 -24.26 -3.62
C VAL A 24 -10.86 -25.71 -4.01
N GLU A 25 -9.97 -26.57 -3.55
CA GLU A 25 -10.06 -28.01 -3.69
C GLU A 25 -10.30 -28.65 -2.33
N ARG A 26 -11.21 -29.62 -2.32
CA ARG A 26 -11.63 -30.37 -1.15
C ARG A 26 -11.54 -31.86 -1.43
N THR A 27 -11.15 -32.62 -0.43
CA THR A 27 -11.20 -34.08 -0.50
C THR A 27 -11.91 -34.66 0.72
N ALA A 28 -12.75 -35.66 0.49
CA ALA A 28 -13.40 -36.43 1.54
C ALA A 28 -13.44 -37.90 1.15
N ASP A 29 -13.23 -38.78 2.13
CA ASP A 29 -13.47 -40.20 1.96
C ASP A 29 -14.94 -40.49 2.27
N LEU A 30 -15.63 -41.18 1.36
CA LEU A 30 -17.06 -41.45 1.40
C LEU A 30 -17.30 -42.96 1.42
N ASP A 31 -18.22 -43.42 2.24
CA ASP A 31 -18.74 -44.78 2.19
C ASP A 31 -20.03 -44.80 1.37
N LEU A 32 -19.94 -45.30 0.14
CA LEU A 32 -21.06 -45.33 -0.79
C LEU A 32 -21.90 -46.60 -0.60
N ALA A 33 -23.22 -46.47 -0.57
CA ALA A 33 -24.14 -47.59 -0.77
C ALA A 33 -24.28 -47.94 -2.26
N ALA A 34 -24.67 -49.19 -2.56
CA ALA A 34 -25.01 -49.59 -3.93
C ALA A 34 -26.29 -48.89 -4.42
N GLY A 35 -26.33 -48.54 -5.70
CA GLY A 35 -27.41 -47.79 -6.35
C GLY A 35 -27.20 -46.28 -6.34
N VAL A 36 -28.28 -45.54 -6.61
CA VAL A 36 -28.28 -44.07 -6.66
C VAL A 36 -28.54 -43.51 -5.27
N GLN A 37 -27.65 -42.62 -4.80
CA GLN A 37 -27.80 -41.94 -3.51
C GLN A 37 -27.49 -40.44 -3.62
N ARG A 38 -28.13 -39.65 -2.75
CA ARG A 38 -27.89 -38.22 -2.62
C ARG A 38 -27.19 -37.94 -1.31
N LEU A 39 -26.04 -37.28 -1.38
CA LEU A 39 -25.21 -36.91 -0.25
C LEU A 39 -25.25 -35.39 -0.08
N ARG A 40 -25.23 -34.92 1.17
CA ARG A 40 -25.10 -33.51 1.53
C ARG A 40 -23.71 -33.31 2.13
N LEU A 41 -22.89 -32.46 1.53
CA LEU A 41 -21.51 -32.19 1.91
C LEU A 41 -21.36 -30.73 2.36
N GLY A 42 -20.49 -30.45 3.32
CA GLY A 42 -20.18 -29.08 3.77
C GLY A 42 -20.22 -28.91 5.29
N PRO A 43 -20.36 -27.67 5.80
CA PRO A 43 -20.61 -26.43 5.06
C PRO A 43 -19.44 -25.99 4.16
N ILE A 44 -19.73 -25.18 3.14
CA ILE A 44 -18.75 -24.47 2.30
C ILE A 44 -19.04 -22.97 2.33
N GLY A 45 -18.08 -22.13 1.93
CA GLY A 45 -18.30 -20.69 1.80
C GLY A 45 -19.44 -20.37 0.83
N ALA A 46 -20.41 -19.57 1.27
CA ALA A 46 -21.52 -19.11 0.43
C ALA A 46 -21.15 -18.45 -0.92
N PRO A 47 -20.04 -17.70 -1.05
CA PRO A 47 -19.68 -17.08 -2.32
C PRO A 47 -19.10 -18.06 -3.35
N ALA A 48 -18.99 -19.36 -3.06
CA ALA A 48 -18.57 -20.38 -4.04
C ALA A 48 -19.35 -20.27 -5.36
N VAL A 49 -18.68 -20.44 -6.51
CA VAL A 49 -19.27 -20.20 -7.83
C VAL A 49 -19.84 -21.48 -8.44
N ASP A 50 -21.15 -21.57 -8.56
CA ASP A 50 -21.90 -22.78 -8.96
C ASP A 50 -21.42 -23.37 -10.29
N ARG A 51 -21.24 -22.53 -11.32
CA ARG A 51 -20.81 -22.96 -12.67
C ARG A 51 -19.39 -23.52 -12.74
N THR A 52 -18.60 -23.38 -11.67
CA THR A 52 -17.22 -23.88 -11.59
C THR A 52 -17.10 -25.12 -10.73
N LEU A 53 -18.21 -25.57 -10.14
CA LEU A 53 -18.25 -26.74 -9.29
C LEU A 53 -18.00 -27.99 -10.14
N HIS A 54 -16.95 -28.72 -9.81
CA HIS A 54 -16.61 -30.00 -10.42
C HIS A 54 -16.35 -31.04 -9.32
N ALA A 55 -16.79 -32.28 -9.57
CA ALA A 55 -16.65 -33.38 -8.62
C ALA A 55 -16.15 -34.63 -9.34
N GLU A 56 -15.11 -35.23 -8.78
CA GLU A 56 -14.50 -36.46 -9.28
C GLU A 56 -14.51 -37.51 -8.16
N LEU A 57 -14.91 -38.73 -8.50
CA LEU A 57 -14.86 -39.87 -7.61
C LEU A 57 -13.77 -40.82 -8.07
N THR A 58 -12.93 -41.23 -7.13
CA THR A 58 -11.95 -42.30 -7.31
C THR A 58 -12.30 -43.45 -6.38
N SER A 59 -12.59 -44.63 -6.94
CA SER A 59 -12.93 -45.83 -6.18
C SER A 59 -12.46 -47.08 -6.90
N ASP A 60 -12.15 -48.14 -6.15
CA ASP A 60 -11.80 -49.45 -6.71
C ASP A 60 -12.99 -50.13 -7.41
N ARG A 61 -14.21 -49.73 -7.02
CA ARG A 61 -15.48 -50.22 -7.58
C ARG A 61 -16.09 -49.17 -8.51
N PRO A 62 -16.92 -49.55 -9.50
CA PRO A 62 -17.52 -48.60 -10.42
C PRO A 62 -18.47 -47.65 -9.69
N ALA A 63 -18.13 -46.35 -9.70
CA ALA A 63 -18.98 -45.29 -9.19
C ALA A 63 -18.89 -44.05 -10.09
N THR A 64 -20.03 -43.39 -10.32
CA THR A 64 -20.14 -42.22 -11.18
C THR A 64 -20.89 -41.08 -10.51
N VAL A 65 -20.44 -39.84 -10.74
CA VAL A 65 -21.17 -38.64 -10.32
C VAL A 65 -22.27 -38.36 -11.35
N LEU A 66 -23.53 -38.39 -10.91
CA LEU A 66 -24.68 -38.08 -11.76
C LEU A 66 -25.03 -36.59 -11.75
N GLY A 67 -24.70 -35.89 -10.66
CA GLY A 67 -24.96 -34.46 -10.56
C GLY A 67 -24.36 -33.84 -9.30
N THR A 68 -24.00 -32.56 -9.40
CA THR A 68 -23.47 -31.77 -8.30
C THR A 68 -24.09 -30.38 -8.35
N ARG A 69 -24.50 -29.85 -7.20
CA ARG A 69 -25.04 -28.48 -7.10
C ARG A 69 -24.77 -27.87 -5.73
N ILE A 70 -24.64 -26.55 -5.69
CA ILE A 70 -24.55 -25.79 -4.45
C ILE A 70 -25.97 -25.40 -4.02
N VAL A 71 -26.31 -25.66 -2.77
CA VAL A 71 -27.56 -25.22 -2.14
C VAL A 71 -27.21 -24.26 -1.03
N ARG A 72 -27.80 -23.06 -1.08
CA ARG A 72 -27.60 -22.02 -0.07
C ARG A 72 -28.84 -21.92 0.80
N THR A 73 -28.63 -21.81 2.10
CA THR A 73 -29.70 -21.69 3.07
C THR A 73 -29.30 -20.66 4.10
N TRP A 74 -30.22 -19.74 4.40
CA TRP A 74 -30.07 -18.86 5.55
C TRP A 74 -30.26 -19.69 6.80
N THR A 75 -29.17 -20.00 7.47
CA THR A 75 -29.21 -20.63 8.79
C THR A 75 -29.12 -19.53 9.83
N PRO A 76 -30.13 -19.37 10.69
CA PRO A 76 -29.98 -18.53 11.87
C PRO A 76 -28.73 -19.00 12.60
N ARG A 77 -27.80 -18.08 12.92
CA ARG A 77 -26.74 -18.43 13.87
C ARG A 77 -27.43 -18.93 15.13
N GLY A 78 -26.90 -20.01 15.71
CA GLY A 78 -27.53 -20.69 16.85
C GLY A 78 -27.96 -19.68 17.91
N PRO A 79 -29.07 -19.94 18.63
CA PRO A 79 -29.65 -18.96 19.54
C PRO A 79 -28.58 -18.45 20.51
N VAL A 80 -28.43 -17.13 20.62
CA VAL A 80 -28.02 -16.54 21.88
C VAL A 80 -29.06 -17.03 22.91
N PRO A 81 -28.66 -17.74 24.00
CA PRO A 81 -29.62 -18.16 25.02
C PRO A 81 -30.21 -16.88 25.65
N SER A 82 -31.48 -16.70 25.97
CA SER A 82 -32.72 -17.49 26.01
C SER A 82 -33.86 -16.45 26.22
N PRO A 83 -35.15 -16.74 25.97
CA PRO A 83 -36.23 -15.80 26.28
C PRO A 83 -36.41 -15.72 27.80
N GLY A 84 -36.02 -14.62 28.42
CA GLY A 84 -36.33 -14.39 29.84
C GLY A 84 -35.50 -13.32 30.56
N ASP A 85 -34.25 -13.10 30.20
CA ASP A 85 -33.38 -12.11 30.86
C ASP A 85 -32.69 -11.24 29.82
N ASP A 86 -32.74 -9.91 30.01
CA ASP A 86 -32.05 -8.95 29.15
C ASP A 86 -30.56 -9.28 29.06
N SER A 87 -30.02 -9.22 27.84
CA SER A 87 -28.57 -9.34 27.58
C SER A 87 -27.77 -8.47 28.56
N PRO A 88 -26.63 -8.95 29.10
CA PRO A 88 -25.77 -8.14 29.96
C PRO A 88 -25.42 -6.76 29.37
N LEU A 89 -25.37 -6.67 28.03
CA LEU A 89 -25.14 -5.42 27.29
C LEU A 89 -26.35 -4.46 27.36
N ARG A 90 -27.58 -4.97 27.30
CA ARG A 90 -28.82 -4.17 27.50
C ARG A 90 -28.92 -3.63 28.92
N LEU A 91 -28.62 -4.47 29.91
CA LEU A 91 -28.58 -4.05 31.31
C LEU A 91 -27.51 -2.98 31.54
N ARG A 92 -26.34 -3.11 30.89
CA ARG A 92 -25.28 -2.09 30.94
C ARG A 92 -25.72 -0.79 30.28
N LEU A 93 -26.38 -0.86 29.12
CA LEU A 93 -26.88 0.33 28.42
C LEU A 93 -27.91 1.09 29.28
N HIS A 94 -28.87 0.38 29.89
CA HIS A 94 -29.83 0.97 30.83
C HIS A 94 -29.20 1.53 32.10
N ALA A 95 -28.07 0.98 32.55
CA ALA A 95 -27.32 1.55 33.68
C ALA A 95 -26.60 2.84 33.27
N LEU A 96 -25.92 2.83 32.11
CA LEU A 96 -25.22 4.00 31.56
C LEU A 96 -26.17 5.16 31.28
N ASP A 97 -27.37 4.88 30.75
CA ASP A 97 -28.39 5.90 30.49
C ASP A 97 -28.84 6.60 31.78
N ARG A 98 -29.11 5.82 32.84
CA ARG A 98 -29.44 6.36 34.16
C ARG A 98 -28.31 7.17 34.79
N GLU A 99 -27.05 6.75 34.57
CA GLU A 99 -25.88 7.47 35.03
C GLU A 99 -25.70 8.80 34.29
N ARG A 100 -25.89 8.81 32.95
CA ARG A 100 -25.86 10.04 32.13
C ARG A 100 -26.92 11.04 32.60
N ASP A 101 -28.17 10.61 32.74
CA ASP A 101 -29.26 11.46 33.24
C ASP A 101 -28.94 12.10 34.61
N ALA A 102 -28.29 11.33 35.50
CA ALA A 102 -27.91 11.85 36.82
C ALA A 102 -26.84 12.94 36.72
N VAL A 103 -25.84 12.73 35.87
CA VAL A 103 -24.72 13.67 35.64
C VAL A 103 -25.20 14.92 34.88
N GLU A 104 -26.11 14.78 33.92
CA GLU A 104 -26.73 15.93 33.22
C GLU A 104 -27.54 16.80 34.18
N ARG A 105 -28.33 16.19 35.06
CA ARG A 105 -29.03 16.92 36.13
C ARG A 105 -28.07 17.64 37.08
N GLU A 106 -26.85 17.14 37.29
CA GLU A 106 -25.83 17.84 38.07
C GLU A 106 -25.23 19.02 37.29
N ARG A 107 -24.90 18.83 36.01
CA ARG A 107 -24.45 19.88 35.09
C ARG A 107 -25.40 21.06 35.09
N ASP A 108 -26.69 20.79 34.91
CA ASP A 108 -27.70 21.85 34.80
C ASP A 108 -27.85 22.64 36.11
N ARG A 109 -27.73 21.96 37.27
CA ARG A 109 -27.69 22.60 38.59
C ARG A 109 -26.46 23.49 38.77
N LEU A 110 -25.29 23.05 38.30
CA LEU A 110 -24.04 23.82 38.36
C LEU A 110 -24.10 25.06 37.46
N LEU A 111 -24.64 24.92 36.23
CA LEU A 111 -24.86 26.03 35.31
C LEU A 111 -25.81 27.08 35.91
N ALA A 112 -26.93 26.65 36.49
CA ALA A 112 -27.86 27.56 37.17
C ALA A 112 -27.21 28.28 38.36
N ARG A 113 -26.34 27.61 39.12
CA ARG A 113 -25.61 28.22 40.24
C ARG A 113 -24.58 29.25 39.76
N LEU A 114 -23.85 28.95 38.68
CA LEU A 114 -22.89 29.87 38.08
C LEU A 114 -23.57 31.12 37.51
N ASP A 115 -24.74 30.97 36.87
CA ASP A 115 -25.55 32.10 36.39
C ASP A 115 -25.99 33.00 37.56
N LEU A 116 -26.48 32.41 38.65
CA LEU A 116 -26.86 33.16 39.85
C LEU A 116 -25.67 33.95 40.44
N LEU A 117 -24.49 33.32 40.55
CA LEU A 117 -23.28 33.98 41.05
C LEU A 117 -22.81 35.09 40.11
N GLY A 118 -22.97 34.91 38.79
CA GLY A 118 -22.69 35.95 37.79
C GLY A 118 -23.61 37.18 37.96
N ARG A 119 -24.90 36.97 38.21
CA ARG A 119 -25.85 38.06 38.51
C ARG A 119 -25.49 38.78 39.81
N LEU A 120 -25.14 38.03 40.86
CA LEU A 120 -24.76 38.59 42.15
C LEU A 120 -23.46 39.41 42.05
N ALA A 121 -22.47 38.94 41.27
CA ALA A 121 -21.27 39.72 40.98
C ALA A 121 -21.60 41.04 40.25
N ALA A 122 -22.51 41.01 39.27
CA ALA A 122 -22.93 42.21 38.55
C ALA A 122 -23.66 43.22 39.45
N ASP A 123 -24.51 42.73 40.37
CA ASP A 123 -25.18 43.57 41.37
C ASP A 123 -24.19 44.19 42.36
N LEU A 124 -23.20 43.43 42.83
CA LEU A 124 -22.16 43.94 43.72
C LEU A 124 -21.29 44.99 43.03
N LEU A 125 -20.91 44.78 41.77
CA LEU A 125 -20.18 45.78 40.97
C LEU A 125 -20.99 47.06 40.74
N ARG A 126 -22.31 46.95 40.65
CA ARG A 126 -23.22 48.11 40.58
C ARG A 126 -23.28 48.85 41.91
N GLU A 127 -23.42 48.14 43.04
CA GLU A 127 -23.36 48.72 44.39
C GLU A 127 -22.05 49.47 44.62
N ILE A 128 -20.90 48.87 44.29
CA ILE A 128 -19.58 49.50 44.38
C ILE A 128 -19.56 50.81 43.58
N ARG A 129 -20.08 50.81 42.34
CA ARG A 129 -20.10 52.01 41.48
C ARG A 129 -20.94 53.13 42.08
N GLU A 130 -22.11 52.78 42.63
CA GLU A 130 -23.03 53.73 43.26
C GLU A 130 -22.44 54.31 44.56
N GLY A 131 -21.87 53.46 45.43
CA GLY A 131 -21.26 53.85 46.71
C GLY A 131 -19.99 54.68 46.56
N VAL A 132 -19.11 54.34 45.60
CA VAL A 132 -17.94 55.19 45.29
C VAL A 132 -18.39 56.57 44.79
N GLY A 133 -19.48 56.63 44.01
CA GLY A 133 -20.07 57.89 43.53
C GLY A 133 -20.67 58.76 44.63
N SER A 134 -21.10 58.18 45.75
CA SER A 134 -21.63 58.89 46.92
C SER A 134 -20.58 59.24 47.98
N GLY A 135 -19.31 58.86 47.76
CA GLY A 135 -18.19 59.14 48.67
C GLY A 135 -18.01 58.11 49.79
N GLU A 136 -18.63 56.94 49.68
CA GLU A 136 -18.42 55.82 50.61
C GLU A 136 -17.03 55.19 50.40
N SER A 137 -16.41 54.74 51.50
CA SER A 137 -15.08 54.11 51.50
C SER A 137 -15.13 52.73 52.16
N GLU A 138 -15.94 51.83 51.60
CA GLU A 138 -16.14 50.44 52.07
C GLU A 138 -15.29 49.42 51.30
N GLY A 139 -14.13 49.82 50.76
CA GLY A 139 -13.30 48.99 49.88
C GLY A 139 -12.95 47.60 50.42
N GLU A 140 -12.66 47.49 51.71
CA GLU A 140 -12.35 46.18 52.34
C GLU A 140 -13.56 45.24 52.43
N ARG A 141 -14.79 45.77 52.51
CA ARG A 141 -16.01 44.95 52.52
C ARG A 141 -16.29 44.46 51.10
N TRP A 142 -16.29 45.37 50.13
CA TRP A 142 -16.52 45.03 48.72
C TRP A 142 -15.50 44.04 48.16
N GLY A 143 -14.21 44.21 48.50
CA GLY A 143 -13.16 43.25 48.15
C GLY A 143 -13.45 41.85 48.69
N ARG A 144 -13.81 41.74 49.99
CA ARG A 144 -14.17 40.44 50.61
C ARG A 144 -15.38 39.77 49.97
N GLU A 145 -16.40 40.53 49.61
CA GLU A 145 -17.60 39.98 48.96
C GLU A 145 -17.31 39.55 47.51
N LEU A 146 -16.51 40.32 46.75
CA LEU A 146 -16.07 39.93 45.41
C LEU A 146 -15.19 38.67 45.45
N ASP A 147 -14.20 38.63 46.33
CA ASP A 147 -13.31 37.48 46.51
C ASP A 147 -14.09 36.22 46.86
N ARG A 148 -15.13 36.35 47.70
CA ARG A 148 -16.02 35.24 48.05
C ARG A 148 -16.80 34.74 46.83
N VAL A 149 -17.36 35.63 46.03
CA VAL A 149 -18.13 35.27 44.83
C VAL A 149 -17.25 34.62 43.79
N ASP A 150 -16.05 35.15 43.56
CA ASP A 150 -15.09 34.58 42.62
C ASP A 150 -14.58 33.21 43.11
N ALA A 151 -14.29 33.05 44.41
CA ALA A 151 -13.93 31.74 44.97
C ALA A 151 -15.07 30.70 44.82
N GLU A 152 -16.32 31.09 45.03
CA GLU A 152 -17.47 30.21 44.76
C GLU A 152 -17.60 29.89 43.26
N ARG A 153 -17.42 30.87 42.37
CA ARG A 153 -17.47 30.67 40.91
C ARG A 153 -16.38 29.71 40.43
N ASP A 154 -15.15 29.86 40.91
CA ASP A 154 -14.04 28.96 40.58
C ASP A 154 -14.34 27.53 41.04
N THR A 155 -14.88 27.38 42.25
CA THR A 155 -15.29 26.07 42.80
C THR A 155 -16.35 25.41 41.92
N TYR A 156 -17.40 26.12 41.52
CA TYR A 156 -18.46 25.56 40.68
C TYR A 156 -18.02 25.35 39.23
N ALA A 157 -17.10 26.18 38.71
CA ALA A 157 -16.52 26.01 37.38
C ALA A 157 -15.62 24.77 37.29
N GLU A 158 -14.81 24.48 38.32
CA GLU A 158 -14.03 23.24 38.39
C GLU A 158 -14.95 22.00 38.45
N ARG A 159 -16.02 22.06 39.27
CA ARG A 159 -17.02 20.98 39.30
C ARG A 159 -17.71 20.78 37.97
N LEU A 160 -18.04 21.86 37.26
CA LEU A 160 -18.65 21.78 35.93
C LEU A 160 -17.71 21.15 34.90
N ARG A 161 -16.40 21.48 34.95
CA ARG A 161 -15.37 20.82 34.12
C ARG A 161 -15.28 19.32 34.42
N ALA A 162 -15.25 18.94 35.70
CA ALA A 162 -15.23 17.52 36.11
C ALA A 162 -16.47 16.74 35.63
N VAL A 163 -17.65 17.35 35.75
CA VAL A 163 -18.91 16.80 35.23
C VAL A 163 -18.88 16.65 33.70
N GLY A 164 -18.31 17.63 32.99
CA GLY A 164 -18.14 17.56 31.53
C GLY A 164 -17.28 16.38 31.09
N VAL A 165 -16.12 16.17 31.74
CA VAL A 165 -15.24 15.02 31.47
C VAL A 165 -15.97 13.70 31.70
N ARG A 166 -16.75 13.61 32.79
CA ARG A 166 -17.52 12.40 33.11
C ARG A 166 -18.62 12.12 32.09
N LEU A 167 -19.29 13.17 31.57
CA LEU A 167 -20.32 12.99 30.55
C LEU A 167 -19.72 12.44 29.26
N THR A 168 -18.58 12.99 28.80
CA THR A 168 -17.86 12.49 27.63
C THR A 168 -17.38 11.04 27.80
N SER A 169 -16.92 10.65 29.00
CA SER A 169 -16.53 9.25 29.25
C SER A 169 -17.73 8.30 29.21
N LEU A 170 -18.86 8.71 29.79
CA LEU A 170 -20.10 7.92 29.77
C LEU A 170 -20.67 7.80 28.36
N GLU A 171 -20.60 8.85 27.54
CA GLU A 171 -21.01 8.81 26.13
C GLU A 171 -20.15 7.85 25.32
N THR A 172 -18.84 7.88 25.52
CA THR A 172 -17.92 6.95 24.86
C THR A 172 -18.23 5.50 25.24
N GLU A 173 -18.51 5.24 26.53
CA GLU A 173 -18.87 3.91 27.01
C GLU A 173 -20.26 3.45 26.52
N TYR A 174 -21.21 4.38 26.43
CA TYR A 174 -22.53 4.12 25.89
C TYR A 174 -22.44 3.69 24.43
N ASP A 175 -21.68 4.44 23.61
CA ASP A 175 -21.54 4.14 22.17
C ASP A 175 -20.77 2.85 21.92
N THR A 176 -19.74 2.53 22.71
CA THR A 176 -19.01 1.26 22.58
C THR A 176 -19.89 0.08 22.99
N THR A 177 -20.68 0.22 24.06
CA THR A 177 -21.62 -0.80 24.50
C THR A 177 -22.73 -1.01 23.49
N LEU A 178 -23.27 0.06 22.91
CA LEU A 178 -24.30 0.00 21.86
C LEU A 178 -23.78 -0.72 20.61
N ARG A 179 -22.55 -0.42 20.18
CA ARG A 179 -21.90 -1.12 19.06
C ARG A 179 -21.69 -2.60 19.36
N ALA A 180 -21.18 -2.94 20.56
CA ALA A 180 -21.01 -4.33 20.97
C ALA A 180 -22.35 -5.08 21.05
N MET A 181 -23.43 -4.41 21.44
CA MET A 181 -24.78 -4.97 21.47
C MET A 181 -25.31 -5.24 20.06
N ALA A 182 -25.16 -4.28 19.14
CA ALA A 182 -25.55 -4.48 17.74
C ALA A 182 -24.76 -5.63 17.09
N GLU A 183 -23.44 -5.70 17.33
CA GLU A 183 -22.60 -6.81 16.86
C GLU A 183 -23.00 -8.17 17.45
N ALA A 184 -23.49 -8.21 18.70
CA ALA A 184 -23.87 -9.46 19.37
C ALA A 184 -25.32 -9.89 19.12
N GLU A 185 -26.25 -8.95 18.92
CA GLU A 185 -27.70 -9.22 18.83
C GLU A 185 -28.25 -9.14 17.40
N GLU A 186 -27.64 -8.34 16.52
CA GLU A 186 -28.02 -8.19 15.11
C GLU A 186 -27.08 -8.95 14.16
N GLU A 187 -26.50 -10.08 14.54
CA GLU A 187 -25.84 -10.92 13.54
C GLU A 187 -26.91 -11.46 12.57
N PRO A 188 -26.90 -11.05 11.28
CA PRO A 188 -27.86 -11.57 10.32
C PRO A 188 -27.71 -13.09 10.23
N ALA A 189 -28.80 -13.79 9.93
CA ALA A 189 -28.75 -15.21 9.58
C ALA A 189 -27.53 -15.45 8.66
N GLU A 190 -26.74 -16.48 8.95
CA GLU A 190 -25.58 -16.74 8.12
C GLU A 190 -26.05 -17.47 6.86
N LEU A 191 -25.72 -16.93 5.70
CA LEU A 191 -25.90 -17.66 4.46
C LEU A 191 -24.86 -18.77 4.45
N VAL A 192 -25.29 -20.01 4.66
CA VAL A 192 -24.44 -21.20 4.60
C VAL A 192 -24.71 -21.94 3.31
N ALA A 193 -23.65 -22.43 2.67
CA ALA A 193 -23.76 -23.28 1.49
C ALA A 193 -23.40 -24.73 1.81
N HIS A 194 -24.10 -25.65 1.15
CA HIS A 194 -23.78 -27.07 1.11
C HIS A 194 -23.72 -27.54 -0.33
N VAL A 195 -22.97 -28.61 -0.58
CA VAL A 195 -23.01 -29.32 -1.86
C VAL A 195 -23.98 -30.47 -1.75
N GLU A 196 -24.92 -30.57 -2.68
CA GLU A 196 -25.68 -31.79 -2.92
C GLU A 196 -25.03 -32.56 -4.05
N LEU A 197 -24.54 -33.76 -3.73
CA LEU A 197 -23.90 -34.67 -4.67
C LEU A 197 -24.81 -35.88 -4.90
N THR A 198 -25.14 -36.16 -6.16
CA THR A 198 -25.86 -37.38 -6.55
C THR A 198 -24.88 -38.32 -7.23
N VAL A 199 -24.76 -39.53 -6.69
CA VAL A 199 -23.81 -40.54 -7.17
C VAL A 199 -24.53 -41.86 -7.40
N GLU A 200 -24.02 -42.64 -8.35
CA GLU A 200 -24.43 -44.03 -8.59
C GLU A 200 -23.22 -44.93 -8.37
N ALA A 201 -23.36 -45.93 -7.51
CA ALA A 201 -22.33 -46.94 -7.29
C ALA A 201 -22.88 -48.33 -7.61
N ALA A 202 -22.15 -49.13 -8.38
CA ALA A 202 -22.58 -50.50 -8.71
C ALA A 202 -22.62 -51.39 -7.45
N GLU A 203 -21.72 -51.14 -6.51
CA GLU A 203 -21.58 -51.88 -5.26
C GLU A 203 -21.28 -50.93 -4.11
N ALA A 204 -21.59 -51.35 -2.88
CA ALA A 204 -21.23 -50.59 -1.69
C ALA A 204 -19.70 -50.63 -1.46
N GLY A 205 -19.11 -49.51 -1.04
CA GLY A 205 -17.67 -49.45 -0.74
C GLY A 205 -17.13 -48.03 -0.57
N PRO A 206 -15.86 -47.91 -0.14
CA PRO A 206 -15.20 -46.62 0.03
C PRO A 206 -14.89 -45.98 -1.33
N ALA A 207 -15.05 -44.66 -1.41
CA ALA A 207 -14.69 -43.83 -2.55
C ALA A 207 -14.09 -42.51 -2.07
N ARG A 208 -13.03 -42.06 -2.74
CA ARG A 208 -12.45 -40.74 -2.50
C ARG A 208 -13.08 -39.71 -3.42
N LEU A 209 -13.72 -38.71 -2.82
CA LEU A 209 -14.23 -37.54 -3.53
C LEU A 209 -13.15 -36.46 -3.60
N ARG A 210 -12.95 -35.90 -4.79
CA ARG A 210 -12.25 -34.64 -5.01
C ARG A 210 -13.23 -33.63 -5.59
N LEU A 211 -13.35 -32.47 -4.97
CA LEU A 211 -14.28 -31.41 -5.39
C LEU A 211 -13.52 -30.10 -5.56
N GLY A 212 -13.70 -29.46 -6.71
CA GLY A 212 -13.07 -28.17 -7.04
C GLY A 212 -14.13 -27.10 -7.32
N HIS A 213 -13.90 -25.87 -6.87
CA HIS A 213 -14.71 -24.71 -7.24
C HIS A 213 -13.92 -23.40 -7.12
N LEU A 214 -14.31 -22.39 -7.90
CA LEU A 214 -13.84 -21.02 -7.67
C LEU A 214 -14.65 -20.36 -6.55
N THR A 215 -13.98 -19.52 -5.77
CA THR A 215 -14.59 -18.64 -4.77
C THR A 215 -13.96 -17.25 -4.88
N PRO A 216 -14.76 -16.18 -5.04
CA PRO A 216 -14.25 -14.81 -5.05
C PRO A 216 -13.82 -14.38 -3.64
N CYS A 217 -13.39 -13.13 -3.49
CA CYS A 217 -13.00 -12.57 -2.18
C CYS A 217 -11.76 -13.23 -1.57
N ALA A 218 -10.85 -13.68 -2.43
CA ALA A 218 -9.50 -14.07 -2.08
C ALA A 218 -8.53 -13.35 -3.02
N LEU A 219 -7.42 -12.86 -2.49
CA LEU A 219 -6.42 -12.07 -3.20
C LEU A 219 -5.05 -12.41 -2.64
N TRP A 220 -4.02 -12.38 -3.49
CA TRP A 220 -2.64 -12.39 -3.01
C TRP A 220 -1.75 -11.39 -3.76
N ARG A 221 -0.66 -10.98 -3.10
CA ARG A 221 0.40 -10.13 -3.66
C ARG A 221 1.78 -10.58 -3.16
N PRO A 222 2.84 -10.48 -3.98
CA PRO A 222 4.20 -10.70 -3.50
C PRO A 222 4.61 -9.59 -2.54
N ALA A 223 5.44 -9.92 -1.56
CA ALA A 223 6.11 -8.96 -0.69
C ALA A 223 7.53 -9.46 -0.42
N TYR A 224 8.48 -8.53 -0.40
CA TYR A 224 9.88 -8.87 -0.21
C TYR A 224 10.45 -8.20 1.02
N ARG A 225 11.45 -8.81 1.61
CA ARG A 225 12.30 -8.20 2.62
C ARG A 225 13.76 -8.43 2.25
N ALA A 226 14.48 -7.33 2.05
CA ALA A 226 15.85 -7.34 1.54
C ALA A 226 16.80 -6.80 2.62
N VAL A 227 17.58 -7.71 3.21
CA VAL A 227 18.53 -7.40 4.29
C VAL A 227 19.93 -7.28 3.70
N LEU A 228 20.49 -6.08 3.74
CA LEU A 228 21.86 -5.79 3.32
C LEU A 228 22.80 -5.82 4.51
N ASP A 229 23.80 -6.70 4.45
CA ASP A 229 24.89 -6.79 5.42
C ASP A 229 26.24 -6.77 4.70
N GLY A 230 26.93 -5.64 4.75
CA GLY A 230 28.17 -5.41 4.00
C GLY A 230 27.96 -5.58 2.49
N GLY A 231 28.65 -6.57 1.91
CA GLY A 231 28.54 -6.95 0.49
C GLY A 231 27.62 -8.14 0.22
N SER A 232 26.85 -8.58 1.22
CA SER A 232 25.91 -9.70 1.12
C SER A 232 24.48 -9.21 1.24
N LEU A 233 23.60 -9.70 0.37
CA LEU A 233 22.17 -9.43 0.38
C LEU A 233 21.40 -10.71 0.63
N THR A 234 20.54 -10.71 1.64
CA THR A 234 19.55 -11.77 1.87
C THR A 234 18.17 -11.26 1.46
N LEU A 235 17.54 -11.94 0.49
CA LEU A 235 16.19 -11.63 0.03
C LEU A 235 15.22 -12.71 0.54
N GLU A 236 14.27 -12.29 1.36
CA GLU A 236 13.12 -13.08 1.81
C GLU A 236 11.93 -12.77 0.89
N THR A 237 11.36 -13.80 0.28
CA THR A 237 10.15 -13.71 -0.54
C THR A 237 8.96 -14.24 0.24
N GLU A 238 7.95 -13.40 0.39
CA GLU A 238 6.69 -13.72 1.03
C GLU A 238 5.53 -13.47 0.06
N ALA A 239 4.39 -14.11 0.32
CA ALA A 239 3.12 -13.73 -0.26
C ALA A 239 2.20 -13.23 0.84
N VAL A 240 1.56 -12.09 0.59
CA VAL A 240 0.50 -11.60 1.44
C VAL A 240 -0.81 -12.08 0.83
N VAL A 241 -1.57 -12.86 1.60
CA VAL A 241 -2.86 -13.43 1.22
C VAL A 241 -3.95 -12.76 2.05
N TRP A 242 -5.02 -12.33 1.39
CA TRP A 242 -6.23 -11.82 2.01
C TRP A 242 -7.39 -12.69 1.56
N GLN A 243 -8.24 -13.11 2.50
CA GLN A 243 -9.43 -13.84 2.15
C GLN A 243 -10.60 -13.51 3.07
N ARG A 244 -11.78 -13.40 2.47
CA ARG A 244 -13.06 -13.28 3.15
C ARG A 244 -14.07 -14.18 2.43
N THR A 245 -13.68 -15.44 2.22
CA THR A 245 -14.49 -16.43 1.49
C THR A 245 -15.63 -17.00 2.32
N GLY A 246 -15.74 -16.61 3.59
CA GLY A 246 -16.73 -17.14 4.53
C GLY A 246 -16.35 -18.48 5.15
N GLU A 247 -15.08 -18.90 5.02
CA GLU A 247 -14.55 -20.09 5.68
C GLU A 247 -13.06 -19.94 5.95
N ASP A 248 -12.55 -20.62 6.97
CA ASP A 248 -11.13 -20.68 7.27
C ASP A 248 -10.45 -21.77 6.45
N TRP A 249 -9.27 -21.47 5.91
CA TRP A 249 -8.41 -22.47 5.32
C TRP A 249 -7.46 -22.95 6.42
N SER A 250 -7.56 -24.22 6.82
CA SER A 250 -6.75 -24.79 7.89
C SER A 250 -5.88 -25.89 7.32
N ASP A 251 -4.55 -25.77 7.49
CA ASP A 251 -3.56 -26.76 7.07
C ASP A 251 -3.67 -27.15 5.57
N VAL A 252 -3.82 -26.15 4.70
CA VAL A 252 -4.04 -26.37 3.26
C VAL A 252 -2.74 -26.28 2.47
N ARG A 253 -2.64 -27.04 1.38
CA ARG A 253 -1.61 -26.81 0.36
C ARG A 253 -1.94 -25.54 -0.40
N LEU A 254 -1.11 -24.51 -0.22
CA LEU A 254 -1.31 -23.22 -0.88
C LEU A 254 -0.43 -23.09 -2.12
N THR A 255 -1.09 -22.83 -3.25
CA THR A 255 -0.46 -22.45 -4.51
C THR A 255 -0.90 -21.03 -4.86
N LEU A 256 0.00 -20.22 -5.39
CA LEU A 256 -0.22 -18.84 -5.78
C LEU A 256 -0.02 -18.72 -7.29
N SER A 257 -0.95 -18.07 -7.97
CA SER A 257 -0.92 -17.96 -9.43
C SER A 257 -1.17 -16.52 -9.87
N THR A 258 -0.36 -16.03 -10.81
CA THR A 258 -0.59 -14.75 -11.50
C THR A 258 -1.51 -14.91 -12.72
N ALA A 259 -2.04 -16.12 -12.97
CA ALA A 259 -2.94 -16.35 -14.10
C ALA A 259 -4.19 -15.47 -14.00
N ARG A 260 -4.46 -14.71 -15.06
CA ARG A 260 -5.67 -13.89 -15.21
C ARG A 260 -6.60 -14.53 -16.24
N SER A 261 -7.38 -15.52 -15.81
CA SER A 261 -8.31 -16.25 -16.70
C SER A 261 -9.44 -15.38 -17.28
N ALA A 262 -9.58 -14.12 -16.84
CA ALA A 262 -10.61 -13.18 -17.30
C ALA A 262 -10.12 -12.17 -18.36
N LEU A 263 -8.87 -12.24 -18.82
CA LEU A 263 -8.41 -11.43 -19.95
C LEU A 263 -9.23 -11.79 -21.20
N ALA A 264 -9.72 -10.76 -21.90
CA ALA A 264 -10.60 -10.88 -23.05
C ALA A 264 -10.11 -11.98 -24.01
N THR A 265 -10.96 -12.99 -24.23
CA THR A 265 -10.72 -14.06 -25.20
C THR A 265 -10.86 -13.57 -26.63
N GLU A 266 -11.46 -12.39 -26.83
CA GLU A 266 -11.64 -11.76 -28.12
C GLU A 266 -10.61 -10.64 -28.30
N PRO A 267 -9.78 -10.69 -29.37
CA PRO A 267 -8.78 -9.66 -29.62
C PRO A 267 -9.48 -8.31 -29.88
N PRO A 268 -8.88 -7.19 -29.45
CA PRO A 268 -9.45 -5.87 -29.73
C PRO A 268 -9.53 -5.64 -31.24
N GLY A 269 -10.69 -5.23 -31.72
CA GLY A 269 -10.87 -4.82 -33.10
C GLY A 269 -10.23 -3.45 -33.35
N LEU A 270 -9.44 -3.33 -34.41
CA LEU A 270 -8.93 -2.02 -34.86
C LEU A 270 -10.09 -1.15 -35.33
N VAL A 271 -10.13 0.10 -34.86
CA VAL A 271 -11.04 1.14 -35.40
C VAL A 271 -10.30 1.96 -36.45
N GLU A 272 -11.04 2.57 -37.39
CA GLU A 272 -10.46 3.46 -38.42
C GLU A 272 -9.72 4.64 -37.77
N ASP A 273 -8.40 4.74 -38.01
CA ASP A 273 -7.61 5.91 -37.66
C ASP A 273 -7.78 6.98 -38.75
N ARG A 274 -8.78 7.85 -38.58
CA ARG A 274 -9.08 8.91 -39.55
C ARG A 274 -8.13 10.08 -39.43
N LEU A 275 -7.14 10.11 -40.32
CA LEU A 275 -6.33 11.29 -40.57
C LEU A 275 -7.20 12.42 -41.16
N THR A 276 -7.26 13.55 -40.47
CA THR A 276 -7.87 14.78 -41.00
C THR A 276 -6.77 15.74 -41.43
N LEU A 277 -6.87 16.23 -42.67
CA LEU A 277 -5.94 17.24 -43.18
C LEU A 277 -6.36 18.60 -42.63
N ARG A 278 -5.49 19.19 -41.81
CA ARG A 278 -5.52 20.62 -41.47
C ARG A 278 -4.47 21.33 -42.32
N ASP A 279 -4.87 22.37 -43.04
CA ASP A 279 -3.92 23.22 -43.73
C ASP A 279 -3.00 23.94 -42.73
N ARG A 280 -1.69 23.73 -42.89
CA ARG A 280 -0.66 24.44 -42.10
C ARG A 280 -0.68 25.93 -42.43
N SER A 281 -0.59 26.77 -41.40
CA SER A 281 -0.56 28.23 -41.58
C SER A 281 0.75 28.70 -42.22
N ALA A 282 0.77 29.89 -42.83
CA ALA A 282 1.96 30.45 -43.46
C ALA A 282 3.12 30.74 -42.47
N ALA A 283 2.80 30.89 -41.17
CA ALA A 283 3.76 31.04 -40.08
C ALA A 283 4.44 29.69 -39.75
N GLU A 284 3.68 28.60 -39.66
CA GLU A 284 4.17 27.23 -39.41
C GLU A 284 5.08 26.69 -40.54
N ARG A 285 5.04 27.31 -41.73
CA ARG A 285 5.88 26.93 -42.90
C ARG A 285 7.24 27.64 -42.94
N ARG A 286 7.45 28.69 -42.14
CA ARG A 286 8.66 29.54 -42.18
C ARG A 286 9.55 29.42 -40.96
N THR A 287 9.03 28.88 -39.87
CA THR A 287 9.74 28.74 -38.61
C THR A 287 10.00 27.26 -38.35
N VAL A 288 11.26 26.90 -38.13
CA VAL A 288 11.58 25.64 -37.45
C VAL A 288 11.52 25.98 -35.98
N ASP A 289 10.40 25.66 -35.33
CA ASP A 289 10.31 25.72 -33.88
C ASP A 289 11.18 24.59 -33.34
N VAL A 290 12.33 24.96 -32.78
CA VAL A 290 13.11 24.06 -31.94
C VAL A 290 12.71 24.42 -30.51
N GLU A 291 11.58 23.89 -30.05
CA GLU A 291 11.36 23.81 -28.62
C GLU A 291 12.36 22.78 -28.09
N VAL A 292 13.12 23.15 -27.05
CA VAL A 292 13.70 22.16 -26.14
C VAL A 292 12.53 21.48 -25.46
N ARG A 293 11.94 20.52 -26.16
CA ARG A 293 11.00 19.59 -25.55
C ARG A 293 11.84 18.71 -24.66
N GLU A 294 11.69 18.88 -23.35
CA GLU A 294 11.72 17.70 -22.49
C GLU A 294 10.58 16.81 -22.99
N GLU A 295 10.86 16.00 -24.02
CA GLU A 295 10.15 14.75 -24.17
C GLU A 295 10.47 13.97 -22.91
N ALA A 296 9.65 14.17 -21.87
CA ALA A 296 9.13 13.02 -21.19
C ALA A 296 8.64 12.13 -22.33
N ILE A 297 9.41 11.08 -22.63
CA ILE A 297 8.88 9.93 -23.34
C ILE A 297 7.57 9.69 -22.61
N GLY A 298 6.47 10.09 -23.23
CA GLY A 298 5.17 9.67 -22.78
C GLY A 298 5.32 8.18 -22.91
N ASP A 299 5.55 7.54 -21.77
CA ASP A 299 5.64 6.11 -21.70
C ASP A 299 4.42 5.67 -22.49
N LEU A 300 4.63 5.09 -23.67
CA LEU A 300 3.62 4.29 -24.34
C LEU A 300 3.49 2.99 -23.52
N GLY A 301 3.48 3.13 -22.20
CA GLY A 301 2.97 2.19 -21.28
C GLY A 301 1.55 1.89 -21.75
N PRO A 302 1.14 0.62 -21.63
CA PRO A 302 -0.18 0.20 -22.07
C PRO A 302 -1.21 1.20 -21.54
N ALA A 303 -2.02 1.75 -22.45
CA ALA A 303 -3.15 2.61 -22.11
C ALA A 303 -3.81 2.07 -20.84
N PRO A 304 -4.20 2.92 -19.86
CA PRO A 304 -4.64 2.47 -18.56
C PRO A 304 -5.71 1.39 -18.75
N VAL A 305 -5.31 0.14 -18.49
CA VAL A 305 -6.19 -0.99 -18.64
C VAL A 305 -7.30 -0.76 -17.63
N LEU A 306 -8.53 -0.62 -18.12
CA LEU A 306 -9.72 -0.51 -17.29
C LEU A 306 -9.83 -1.79 -16.45
N GLY A 307 -9.26 -1.77 -15.25
CA GLY A 307 -9.10 -2.93 -14.38
C GLY A 307 -8.08 -2.70 -13.26
N LEU A 308 -8.06 -3.58 -12.26
CA LEU A 308 -7.01 -3.58 -11.24
C LEU A 308 -5.67 -3.92 -11.90
N PRO A 309 -4.59 -3.14 -11.69
CA PRO A 309 -3.27 -3.53 -12.14
C PRO A 309 -2.92 -4.83 -11.42
N GLY A 310 -2.83 -5.92 -12.19
CA GLY A 310 -2.34 -7.17 -11.63
C GLY A 310 -0.82 -7.14 -11.51
N VAL A 311 -0.28 -8.16 -10.87
CA VAL A 311 1.17 -8.34 -10.67
C VAL A 311 1.86 -8.46 -12.02
N ASP A 312 2.93 -7.70 -12.24
CA ASP A 312 3.79 -7.90 -13.41
C ASP A 312 4.58 -9.19 -13.24
N ASP A 313 4.28 -10.14 -14.12
CA ASP A 313 4.79 -11.50 -14.13
C ASP A 313 5.71 -11.79 -15.34
N GLY A 314 6.08 -10.72 -16.07
CA GLY A 314 6.89 -10.80 -17.27
C GLY A 314 6.13 -11.32 -18.49
N GLY A 315 4.79 -11.28 -18.47
CA GLY A 315 3.94 -11.64 -19.60
C GLY A 315 3.53 -13.13 -19.66
N GLU A 316 3.94 -13.93 -18.70
CA GLU A 316 3.55 -15.34 -18.57
C GLU A 316 3.09 -15.64 -17.15
N ALA A 317 1.98 -16.36 -17.03
CA ALA A 317 1.46 -16.77 -15.73
C ALA A 317 2.50 -17.58 -14.94
N ARG A 318 2.82 -17.10 -13.74
CA ARG A 318 3.73 -17.75 -12.80
C ARG A 318 2.95 -18.45 -11.71
N VAL A 319 3.48 -19.61 -11.29
CA VAL A 319 2.95 -20.41 -10.19
C VAL A 319 4.02 -20.53 -9.11
N LEU A 320 3.69 -20.08 -7.90
CA LEU A 320 4.53 -20.21 -6.71
C LEU A 320 3.84 -21.13 -5.72
N ASN A 321 4.60 -22.02 -5.08
CA ASN A 321 4.05 -22.95 -4.10
C ASN A 321 4.57 -22.58 -2.71
N ALA A 322 3.68 -22.58 -1.72
CA ALA A 322 4.12 -22.51 -0.33
C ALA A 322 4.88 -23.81 0.01
N PRO A 323 6.04 -23.72 0.68
CA PRO A 323 6.88 -24.88 0.98
C PRO A 323 6.24 -25.84 2.01
N SER A 324 5.31 -25.35 2.81
CA SER A 324 4.55 -26.10 3.81
C SER A 324 3.06 -25.78 3.73
N ALA A 325 2.24 -26.60 4.35
CA ALA A 325 0.83 -26.29 4.53
C ALA A 325 0.63 -25.02 5.36
N VAL A 326 -0.44 -24.28 5.08
CA VAL A 326 -0.70 -22.94 5.62
C VAL A 326 -2.13 -22.85 6.15
N SER A 327 -2.34 -22.06 7.20
CA SER A 327 -3.67 -21.74 7.72
C SER A 327 -3.99 -20.25 7.55
N VAL A 328 -5.02 -19.93 6.76
CA VAL A 328 -5.45 -18.55 6.44
C VAL A 328 -6.89 -18.34 6.89
N ARG A 329 -7.10 -17.42 7.84
CA ARG A 329 -8.44 -17.08 8.38
C ARG A 329 -9.26 -16.23 7.42
N GLY A 330 -10.58 -16.38 7.49
CA GLY A 330 -11.57 -15.67 6.67
C GLY A 330 -11.96 -14.29 7.16
N ASP A 331 -11.06 -13.61 7.85
CA ASP A 331 -11.30 -12.32 8.50
C ASP A 331 -10.96 -11.11 7.61
N GLY A 332 -10.47 -11.35 6.39
CA GLY A 332 -10.04 -10.30 5.45
C GLY A 332 -8.73 -9.61 5.84
N ARG A 333 -8.01 -10.08 6.86
CA ARG A 333 -6.72 -9.48 7.27
C ARG A 333 -5.58 -10.01 6.41
N ALA A 334 -4.47 -9.25 6.41
CA ALA A 334 -3.25 -9.64 5.72
C ALA A 334 -2.60 -10.84 6.41
N HIS A 335 -2.43 -11.95 5.68
CA HIS A 335 -1.72 -13.13 6.14
C HIS A 335 -0.43 -13.31 5.33
N ARG A 336 0.73 -13.25 5.98
CA ARG A 336 2.05 -13.42 5.33
C ARG A 336 2.43 -14.89 5.29
N VAL A 337 2.73 -15.38 4.09
CA VAL A 337 3.17 -16.74 3.81
C VAL A 337 4.61 -16.71 3.29
N PRO A 338 5.58 -17.29 4.01
CA PRO A 338 6.95 -17.38 3.51
C PRO A 338 7.03 -18.33 2.31
N LEU A 339 7.69 -17.91 1.24
CA LEU A 339 7.86 -18.71 0.02
C LEU A 339 9.30 -19.20 -0.14
N SER A 340 10.26 -18.28 -0.12
CA SER A 340 11.67 -18.61 -0.31
C SER A 340 12.58 -17.60 0.36
N VAL A 341 13.82 -18.00 0.60
CA VAL A 341 14.90 -17.13 1.06
C VAL A 341 16.17 -17.52 0.35
N PHE A 342 16.94 -16.53 -0.09
CA PHE A 342 18.28 -16.76 -0.62
C PHE A 342 19.23 -15.63 -0.23
N THR A 343 20.51 -15.94 -0.23
CA THR A 343 21.59 -14.99 0.00
C THR A 343 22.51 -14.97 -1.21
N THR A 344 22.93 -13.78 -1.60
CA THR A 344 23.84 -13.57 -2.74
C THR A 344 24.81 -12.43 -2.44
N ASP A 345 25.95 -12.47 -3.10
CA ASP A 345 26.85 -11.32 -3.16
C ASP A 345 26.13 -10.16 -3.86
N ALA A 346 26.34 -8.96 -3.35
CA ALA A 346 25.70 -7.75 -3.83
C ALA A 346 26.71 -6.61 -3.98
N GLY A 347 26.75 -6.02 -5.17
CA GLY A 347 27.57 -4.87 -5.49
C GLY A 347 26.84 -3.57 -5.15
N GLY A 348 27.47 -2.67 -4.41
CA GLY A 348 26.91 -1.36 -4.10
C GLY A 348 27.55 -0.25 -4.93
N GLU A 349 26.73 0.65 -5.46
CA GLU A 349 27.15 1.90 -6.11
C GLU A 349 26.48 3.10 -5.42
N TYR A 350 27.22 4.16 -5.17
CA TYR A 350 26.65 5.41 -4.66
C TYR A 350 26.30 6.31 -5.84
N ALA A 351 25.04 6.33 -6.25
CA ALA A 351 24.58 7.07 -7.41
C ALA A 351 24.02 8.45 -7.02
N CYS A 352 24.29 9.46 -7.83
CA CYS A 352 23.71 10.79 -7.66
C CYS A 352 23.54 11.48 -9.02
N SER A 353 22.35 12.05 -9.25
CA SER A 353 22.02 12.85 -10.44
C SER A 353 21.59 14.25 -9.98
N PRO A 354 22.55 15.16 -9.70
CA PRO A 354 22.29 16.42 -8.99
C PRO A 354 21.32 17.37 -9.68
N GLU A 355 21.16 17.24 -11.00
CA GLU A 355 20.12 17.93 -11.78
C GLU A 355 18.71 17.61 -11.27
N LEU A 356 18.43 16.34 -10.93
CA LEU A 356 17.14 15.87 -10.44
C LEU A 356 17.06 15.89 -8.91
N SER A 357 18.14 15.49 -8.24
CA SER A 357 18.20 15.43 -6.78
C SER A 357 19.66 15.48 -6.28
N PRO A 358 19.99 16.34 -5.30
CA PRO A 358 21.32 16.40 -4.70
C PRO A 358 21.63 15.24 -3.75
N LEU A 359 20.67 14.34 -3.51
CA LEU A 359 20.83 13.21 -2.59
C LEU A 359 21.65 12.09 -3.23
N VAL A 360 22.63 11.57 -2.50
CA VAL A 360 23.40 10.39 -2.91
C VAL A 360 22.68 9.14 -2.43
N THR A 361 22.26 8.29 -3.35
CA THR A 361 21.53 7.05 -3.04
C THR A 361 22.45 5.85 -3.20
N GLN A 362 22.40 4.91 -2.26
CA GLN A 362 23.11 3.64 -2.45
C GLN A 362 22.23 2.68 -3.25
N VAL A 363 22.63 2.39 -4.47
CA VAL A 363 22.00 1.39 -5.34
C VAL A 363 22.76 0.07 -5.18
N VAL A 364 22.03 -1.00 -4.89
CA VAL A 364 22.59 -2.33 -4.68
C VAL A 364 22.15 -3.23 -5.83
N ARG A 365 23.11 -3.85 -6.49
CA ARG A 365 22.93 -4.80 -7.60
C ARG A 365 23.20 -6.21 -7.13
N PHE A 366 22.34 -7.15 -7.50
CA PHE A 366 22.47 -8.56 -7.12
C PHE A 366 21.80 -9.46 -8.15
N ASP A 367 22.18 -10.74 -8.19
CA ASP A 367 21.57 -11.72 -9.07
C ASP A 367 20.42 -12.46 -8.38
N ASN A 368 19.32 -12.68 -9.08
CA ASN A 368 18.23 -13.50 -8.57
C ASN A 368 18.64 -14.99 -8.50
N ARG A 369 19.00 -15.45 -7.29
CA ARG A 369 19.35 -16.85 -7.01
C ARG A 369 18.25 -17.65 -6.30
N SER A 370 17.02 -17.15 -6.32
CA SER A 370 15.87 -17.83 -5.67
C SER A 370 15.46 -19.15 -6.34
N GLY A 371 15.88 -19.36 -7.60
CA GLY A 371 15.44 -20.51 -8.42
C GLY A 371 14.06 -20.33 -9.07
N HIS A 372 13.40 -19.18 -8.86
CA HIS A 372 12.14 -18.82 -9.52
C HIS A 372 12.14 -17.33 -9.93
N ALA A 373 11.13 -16.91 -10.68
CA ALA A 373 10.98 -15.50 -11.02
C ALA A 373 10.61 -14.69 -9.76
N LEU A 374 11.22 -13.52 -9.59
CA LEU A 374 10.79 -12.52 -8.63
C LEU A 374 9.77 -11.62 -9.36
N LEU A 375 8.53 -11.64 -8.87
CA LEU A 375 7.44 -10.83 -9.40
C LEU A 375 7.59 -9.37 -8.96
N ALA A 376 7.10 -8.42 -9.76
CA ALA A 376 7.16 -7.03 -9.34
C ALA A 376 6.35 -6.80 -8.05
N GLY A 377 6.92 -6.08 -7.08
CA GLY A 377 6.27 -5.92 -5.78
C GLY A 377 7.03 -5.05 -4.78
N PRO A 378 6.39 -4.72 -3.65
CA PRO A 378 7.01 -3.93 -2.59
C PRO A 378 8.11 -4.71 -1.89
N VAL A 379 9.20 -4.02 -1.56
CA VAL A 379 10.31 -4.55 -0.77
C VAL A 379 10.58 -3.70 0.46
N ASP A 380 10.62 -4.33 1.63
CA ASP A 380 11.09 -3.73 2.86
C ASP A 380 12.63 -3.80 2.89
N LEU A 381 13.29 -2.64 2.91
CA LEU A 381 14.75 -2.52 2.85
C LEU A 381 15.32 -2.41 4.27
N VAL A 382 16.22 -3.32 4.62
CA VAL A 382 16.78 -3.44 5.98
C VAL A 382 18.31 -3.45 5.92
N ARG A 383 18.95 -2.77 6.87
CA ARG A 383 20.41 -2.76 7.09
C ARG A 383 20.71 -3.19 8.52
N GLY A 384 21.99 -3.30 8.88
CA GLY A 384 22.42 -3.61 10.26
C GLY A 384 21.85 -2.67 11.35
N SER A 385 21.49 -1.42 10.99
CA SER A 385 20.83 -0.47 11.89
C SER A 385 19.30 -0.61 11.97
N GLY A 386 18.70 -1.54 11.22
CA GLY A 386 17.26 -1.79 11.17
C GLY A 386 16.61 -1.40 9.83
N PHE A 387 15.30 -1.18 9.87
CA PHE A 387 14.50 -0.80 8.71
C PHE A 387 14.94 0.57 8.15
N THR A 388 15.28 0.61 6.87
CA THR A 388 15.76 1.82 6.17
C THR A 388 14.63 2.50 5.38
N GLY A 389 13.75 1.71 4.77
CA GLY A 389 12.67 2.23 3.94
C GLY A 389 11.97 1.15 3.13
N ARG A 390 11.08 1.58 2.22
CA ARG A 390 10.44 0.69 1.24
C ARG A 390 10.90 1.06 -0.15
N GLY A 391 11.13 0.04 -0.96
CA GLY A 391 11.36 0.16 -2.39
C GLY A 391 10.34 -0.65 -3.18
N THR A 392 10.53 -0.68 -4.49
CA THR A 392 9.84 -1.57 -5.42
C THR A 392 10.89 -2.45 -6.08
N LEU A 393 10.60 -3.75 -6.15
CA LEU A 393 11.35 -4.69 -6.96
C LEU A 393 10.61 -4.84 -8.28
N ASP A 394 11.34 -4.77 -9.39
CA ASP A 394 10.80 -5.03 -10.72
C ASP A 394 10.81 -6.54 -11.02
N PHE A 395 10.07 -6.96 -12.04
CA PHE A 395 10.11 -8.35 -12.47
C PHE A 395 11.54 -8.79 -12.80
N THR A 396 12.01 -9.84 -12.14
CA THR A 396 13.37 -10.37 -12.31
C THR A 396 13.32 -11.88 -12.57
N ALA A 397 13.71 -12.30 -13.76
CA ALA A 397 13.79 -13.72 -14.12
C ALA A 397 14.85 -14.47 -13.27
N PRO A 398 14.77 -15.82 -13.16
CA PRO A 398 15.81 -16.60 -12.48
C PRO A 398 17.19 -16.33 -13.09
N GLY A 399 18.17 -15.99 -12.26
CA GLY A 399 19.55 -15.67 -12.67
C GLY A 399 19.75 -14.28 -13.28
N ALA A 400 18.69 -13.48 -13.48
CA ALA A 400 18.82 -12.12 -13.96
C ALA A 400 19.26 -11.16 -12.84
N PRO A 401 19.97 -10.06 -13.18
CA PRO A 401 20.33 -9.04 -12.21
C PRO A 401 19.10 -8.20 -11.81
N ALA A 402 19.07 -7.77 -10.55
CA ALA A 402 18.12 -6.84 -9.99
C ALA A 402 18.84 -5.71 -9.25
N GLU A 403 18.17 -4.56 -9.15
CA GLU A 403 18.68 -3.40 -8.44
C GLU A 403 17.71 -2.95 -7.33
N LEU A 404 18.25 -2.54 -6.19
CA LEU A 404 17.47 -1.97 -5.08
C LEU A 404 18.15 -0.72 -4.53
N ALA A 405 17.40 0.37 -4.41
CA ALA A 405 17.87 1.64 -3.86
C ALA A 405 17.68 1.68 -2.34
N TYR A 406 18.76 1.54 -1.59
CA TYR A 406 18.78 1.52 -0.11
C TYR A 406 18.82 2.93 0.52
N GLY A 407 18.01 3.84 0.00
CA GLY A 407 17.85 5.21 0.50
C GLY A 407 19.07 6.11 0.34
N SER A 408 18.90 7.37 0.74
CA SER A 408 19.95 8.39 0.70
C SER A 408 21.00 8.19 1.79
N ARG A 409 22.20 8.70 1.51
CA ARG A 409 23.35 8.73 2.40
C ARG A 409 23.55 10.15 2.91
N ASP A 410 23.11 10.41 4.14
CA ASP A 410 23.20 11.74 4.76
C ASP A 410 24.64 12.18 5.05
N ASP A 411 25.58 11.23 5.06
CA ASP A 411 27.00 11.47 5.23
C ASP A 411 27.68 11.98 3.95
N ILE A 412 27.00 12.01 2.79
CA ILE A 412 27.53 12.57 1.56
C ILE A 412 26.63 13.69 1.07
N ARG A 413 27.20 14.88 0.89
CA ARG A 413 26.50 16.06 0.38
C ARG A 413 27.02 16.43 -1.00
N VAL A 414 26.10 16.66 -1.92
CA VAL A 414 26.37 17.20 -3.26
C VAL A 414 25.67 18.54 -3.41
N VAL A 415 26.38 19.53 -3.96
CA VAL A 415 25.83 20.85 -4.27
C VAL A 415 26.12 21.17 -5.74
N ARG A 416 25.07 21.49 -6.49
CA ARG A 416 25.13 21.82 -7.92
C ARG A 416 25.01 23.32 -8.12
N TYR A 417 25.93 23.89 -8.88
CA TYR A 417 25.87 25.26 -9.40
C TYR A 417 25.93 25.20 -10.92
N ALA A 418 25.00 25.85 -11.61
CA ALA A 418 24.98 25.94 -13.06
C ALA A 418 24.98 27.41 -13.49
N GLU A 419 25.83 27.74 -14.46
CA GLU A 419 26.00 29.07 -15.03
C GLU A 419 25.99 28.96 -16.56
N GLU A 420 25.43 29.97 -17.24
CA GLU A 420 25.35 30.02 -18.70
C GLU A 420 25.95 31.33 -19.20
N SER A 421 26.69 31.25 -20.31
CA SER A 421 27.26 32.43 -20.97
C SER A 421 26.97 32.41 -22.46
N HIS A 422 26.58 33.56 -23.02
CA HIS A 422 26.16 33.68 -24.40
C HIS A 422 27.20 34.46 -25.21
N ASP A 423 27.73 33.83 -26.26
CA ASP A 423 28.63 34.46 -27.21
C ASP A 423 27.98 34.49 -28.60
N THR A 424 27.89 35.69 -29.19
CA THR A 424 27.45 35.88 -30.58
C THR A 424 28.67 36.23 -31.43
N THR A 425 29.19 35.28 -32.21
CA THR A 425 30.38 35.53 -33.03
C THR A 425 30.02 36.27 -34.33
N GLY A 426 30.53 37.50 -34.48
CA GLY A 426 30.10 38.52 -35.46
C GLY A 426 30.41 38.30 -36.96
N LEU A 427 30.69 37.08 -37.42
CA LEU A 427 30.88 36.80 -38.87
C LEU A 427 30.05 35.62 -39.40
N THR A 428 29.52 34.74 -38.53
CA THR A 428 28.79 33.53 -38.93
C THR A 428 27.32 33.52 -38.50
N GLN A 429 26.84 34.56 -37.79
CA GLN A 429 25.49 34.66 -37.20
C GLN A 429 25.05 33.41 -36.41
N ARG A 430 26.01 32.65 -35.85
CA ARG A 430 25.71 31.52 -34.96
C ARG A 430 25.69 32.01 -33.51
N THR A 431 24.66 31.63 -32.78
CA THR A 431 24.58 31.83 -31.33
C THR A 431 25.24 30.63 -30.67
N VAL A 432 26.20 30.87 -29.77
CA VAL A 432 26.80 29.83 -28.94
C VAL A 432 26.45 30.11 -27.49
N VAL A 433 25.81 29.15 -26.84
CA VAL A 433 25.52 29.16 -25.41
C VAL A 433 26.45 28.15 -24.75
N THR A 434 27.28 28.61 -23.83
CA THR A 434 28.19 27.76 -23.06
C THR A 434 27.60 27.54 -21.67
N HIS A 435 27.35 26.28 -21.32
CA HIS A 435 26.87 25.88 -20.01
C HIS A 435 28.06 25.37 -19.18
N THR A 436 28.19 25.89 -17.96
CA THR A 436 29.19 25.44 -16.98
C THR A 436 28.48 24.96 -15.73
N VAL A 437 28.60 23.66 -15.44
CA VAL A 437 28.04 23.04 -14.24
C VAL A 437 29.17 22.66 -13.29
N ARG A 438 29.11 23.14 -12.05
CA ARG A 438 30.05 22.82 -10.96
C ARG A 438 29.33 22.02 -9.88
N LEU A 439 29.83 20.83 -9.59
CA LEU A 439 29.34 19.91 -8.57
C LEU A 439 30.35 19.84 -7.44
N HIS A 440 29.97 20.24 -6.23
CA HIS A 440 30.79 20.12 -5.04
C HIS A 440 30.32 18.96 -4.19
N LEU A 441 31.21 18.00 -3.96
CA LEU A 441 30.97 16.82 -3.15
C LEU A 441 31.77 16.91 -1.86
N SER A 442 31.12 16.56 -0.76
CA SER A 442 31.77 16.43 0.55
C SER A 442 31.24 15.22 1.29
N ARG A 443 32.15 14.44 1.89
CA ARG A 443 31.81 13.33 2.78
C ARG A 443 32.08 13.71 4.23
N PHE A 444 31.08 13.58 5.09
CA PHE A 444 31.20 13.63 6.54
C PHE A 444 31.48 12.22 7.05
N SER A 445 32.52 12.05 7.88
CA SER A 445 32.90 10.74 8.38
C SER A 445 33.06 10.77 9.89
N ALA A 446 32.57 9.71 10.55
CA ALA A 446 32.79 9.52 11.98
C ALA A 446 34.27 9.15 12.27
N PRO A 447 34.77 9.41 13.47
CA PRO A 447 36.13 9.00 13.85
C PRO A 447 36.32 7.48 13.71
N GLY A 448 37.36 7.05 13.00
CA GLY A 448 37.67 5.64 12.76
C GLY A 448 37.04 5.03 11.51
N GLU A 449 36.31 5.80 10.70
CA GLU A 449 35.82 5.33 9.41
C GLU A 449 36.96 5.31 8.38
N GLU A 450 37.32 4.12 7.91
CA GLU A 450 38.36 3.90 6.90
C GLU A 450 37.74 3.51 5.55
N GLY A 451 38.45 3.77 4.45
CA GLY A 451 38.03 3.38 3.11
C GLY A 451 37.42 4.50 2.25
N GLU A 452 37.89 4.55 1.01
CA GLU A 452 37.35 5.43 -0.03
C GLU A 452 35.99 4.93 -0.52
N ARG A 453 35.08 5.86 -0.80
CA ARG A 453 33.81 5.55 -1.48
C ARG A 453 33.79 6.23 -2.83
N VAL A 454 33.41 5.48 -3.85
CA VAL A 454 33.25 6.02 -5.20
C VAL A 454 31.79 6.45 -5.38
N VAL A 455 31.58 7.74 -5.66
CA VAL A 455 30.26 8.29 -6.00
C VAL A 455 30.17 8.41 -7.51
N ALA A 456 29.22 7.69 -8.09
CA ALA A 456 28.84 7.76 -9.48
C ALA A 456 27.92 8.96 -9.72
N LEU A 457 28.51 10.06 -10.21
CA LEU A 457 27.80 11.26 -10.60
C LEU A 457 27.33 11.15 -12.03
N ARG A 458 26.09 11.56 -12.27
CA ARG A 458 25.49 11.66 -13.60
C ARG A 458 24.94 13.07 -13.84
N GLU A 459 25.24 13.66 -14.98
CA GLU A 459 24.64 14.91 -15.48
C GLU A 459 24.18 14.71 -16.92
N ARG A 460 23.17 15.45 -17.35
CA ARG A 460 22.66 15.42 -18.71
C ARG A 460 23.27 16.55 -19.54
N ILE A 461 23.63 16.24 -20.77
CA ILE A 461 23.85 17.19 -21.86
C ILE A 461 22.72 16.99 -22.88
N PRO A 462 22.14 18.06 -23.45
CA PRO A 462 21.18 17.90 -24.53
C PRO A 462 21.77 17.15 -25.73
N VAL A 463 20.95 16.34 -26.38
CA VAL A 463 21.26 15.72 -27.68
C VAL A 463 20.46 16.41 -28.77
N SER A 464 21.07 16.62 -29.94
CA SER A 464 20.41 17.32 -31.06
C SER A 464 19.97 16.33 -32.13
N GLU A 465 18.68 16.36 -32.47
CA GLU A 465 18.11 15.62 -33.61
C GLU A 465 18.15 16.42 -34.93
N VAL A 466 18.46 17.72 -34.84
CA VAL A 466 18.45 18.62 -36.00
C VAL A 466 19.86 19.11 -36.31
N SER A 467 20.27 19.01 -37.57
CA SER A 467 21.59 19.48 -38.01
C SER A 467 21.82 20.99 -37.84
N ALA A 468 20.76 21.75 -37.54
CA ALA A 468 20.81 23.19 -37.29
C ALA A 468 21.30 23.56 -35.87
N VAL A 469 21.24 22.61 -34.92
CA VAL A 469 21.72 22.75 -33.54
C VAL A 469 22.83 21.73 -33.32
N GLU A 470 23.98 22.17 -32.86
CA GLU A 470 25.14 21.33 -32.62
C GLU A 470 25.54 21.47 -31.15
N VAL A 471 25.51 20.35 -30.42
CA VAL A 471 25.95 20.27 -29.03
C VAL A 471 27.36 19.68 -28.99
N ARG A 472 28.28 20.36 -28.30
CA ARG A 472 29.68 19.93 -28.16
C ARG A 472 30.10 19.94 -26.70
N LEU A 473 30.54 18.79 -26.21
CA LEU A 473 31.19 18.68 -24.92
C LEU A 473 32.61 19.28 -25.00
N ARG A 474 32.95 20.19 -24.09
CA ARG A 474 34.30 20.76 -23.98
C ARG A 474 35.12 19.93 -23.00
N GLU A 475 35.55 18.74 -23.43
CA GLU A 475 36.28 17.79 -22.58
C GLU A 475 37.51 18.40 -21.89
N GLU A 476 38.27 19.23 -22.60
CA GLU A 476 39.46 19.92 -22.07
C GLU A 476 39.13 20.92 -20.95
N SER A 477 37.90 21.42 -20.91
CA SER A 477 37.40 22.34 -19.88
C SER A 477 36.65 21.61 -18.76
N CYS A 478 36.43 20.30 -18.90
CA CYS A 478 35.88 19.46 -17.85
C CYS A 478 36.99 19.05 -16.88
N SER A 479 36.69 19.09 -15.58
CA SER A 479 37.66 18.72 -14.55
C SER A 479 36.98 18.02 -13.37
N PRO A 480 37.25 16.73 -13.13
CA PRO A 480 38.01 15.81 -13.98
C PRO A 480 37.32 15.53 -15.32
N ALA A 481 38.05 14.96 -16.28
CA ALA A 481 37.45 14.47 -17.52
C ALA A 481 36.36 13.42 -17.21
N PRO A 482 35.24 13.40 -17.96
CA PRO A 482 34.21 12.38 -17.83
C PRO A 482 34.76 10.97 -17.98
N ALA A 483 34.22 10.04 -17.20
CA ALA A 483 34.53 8.62 -17.35
C ALA A 483 33.84 8.03 -18.60
N SER A 484 32.63 8.49 -18.91
CA SER A 484 31.89 8.11 -20.13
C SER A 484 30.78 9.13 -20.44
N VAL A 485 30.34 9.13 -21.69
CA VAL A 485 29.16 9.86 -22.20
C VAL A 485 28.39 8.87 -23.07
N ASP A 486 27.10 8.66 -22.80
CA ASP A 486 26.26 7.77 -23.62
C ASP A 486 25.58 8.51 -24.79
N ALA A 487 24.89 7.76 -25.65
CA ALA A 487 24.26 8.31 -26.86
C ALA A 487 23.06 9.21 -26.53
N GLU A 488 22.50 9.06 -25.34
CA GLU A 488 21.38 9.80 -24.79
C GLU A 488 21.83 11.10 -24.09
N GLY A 489 23.15 11.36 -24.04
CA GLY A 489 23.72 12.58 -23.49
C GLY A 489 23.93 12.53 -21.97
N VAL A 490 23.96 11.37 -21.33
CA VAL A 490 24.29 11.25 -19.92
C VAL A 490 25.80 11.15 -19.74
N VAL A 491 26.37 12.11 -19.02
CA VAL A 491 27.78 12.17 -18.63
C VAL A 491 27.97 11.54 -17.27
N ARG A 492 28.95 10.65 -17.15
CA ARG A 492 29.25 9.95 -15.90
C ARG A 492 30.66 10.27 -15.39
N TRP A 493 30.78 10.46 -14.07
CA TRP A 493 32.05 10.44 -13.35
C TRP A 493 31.99 9.45 -12.18
N ASP A 494 33.08 8.71 -11.98
CA ASP A 494 33.30 7.90 -10.78
C ASP A 494 34.23 8.69 -9.85
N VAL A 495 33.66 9.33 -8.83
CA VAL A 495 34.38 10.27 -7.96
C VAL A 495 34.84 9.58 -6.68
N PRO A 496 36.13 9.28 -6.53
CA PRO A 496 36.69 8.77 -5.29
C PRO A 496 36.65 9.82 -4.17
N LEU A 497 35.93 9.51 -3.08
CA LEU A 497 35.74 10.34 -1.89
C LEU A 497 36.28 9.62 -0.63
N PRO A 498 37.48 10.00 -0.16
CA PRO A 498 38.02 9.51 1.11
C PRO A 498 37.21 10.06 2.31
N PRO A 499 37.37 9.48 3.51
CA PRO A 499 36.75 9.99 4.74
C PRO A 499 37.08 11.48 4.97
N GLY A 500 36.07 12.32 5.21
CA GLY A 500 36.24 13.78 5.34
C GLY A 500 36.59 14.51 4.04
N GLY A 501 36.66 13.79 2.92
CA GLY A 501 37.12 14.30 1.63
C GLY A 501 36.16 15.29 0.98
N ARG A 502 36.74 16.18 0.17
CA ARG A 502 36.01 17.10 -0.72
C ARG A 502 36.52 16.97 -2.14
N ARG A 503 35.60 17.01 -3.11
CA ARG A 503 35.89 16.96 -4.55
C ARG A 503 35.01 17.95 -5.28
N THR A 504 35.50 18.46 -6.39
CA THR A 504 34.74 19.30 -7.32
C THR A 504 34.79 18.66 -8.70
N VAL A 505 33.64 18.57 -9.35
CA VAL A 505 33.51 18.16 -10.74
C VAL A 505 32.97 19.34 -11.53
N THR A 506 33.62 19.68 -12.64
CA THR A 506 33.19 20.73 -13.56
C THR A 506 32.86 20.09 -14.91
N LEU A 507 31.64 20.30 -15.39
CA LEU A 507 31.16 19.95 -16.72
C LEU A 507 31.01 21.24 -17.53
N VAL A 508 31.57 21.27 -18.74
CA VAL A 508 31.42 22.39 -19.68
C VAL A 508 30.99 21.86 -21.03
N TYR A 509 29.89 22.39 -21.57
CA TYR A 509 29.41 22.06 -22.91
C TYR A 509 28.85 23.28 -23.61
N GLU A 510 28.83 23.24 -24.93
CA GLU A 510 28.35 24.31 -25.80
C GLU A 510 27.19 23.82 -26.64
N VAL A 511 26.13 24.64 -26.69
CA VAL A 511 25.02 24.49 -27.62
C VAL A 511 25.15 25.61 -28.66
N SER A 512 25.32 25.24 -29.92
CA SER A 512 25.47 26.20 -31.02
C SER A 512 24.38 26.05 -32.06
N ALA A 513 23.67 27.13 -32.35
CA ALA A 513 22.58 27.12 -33.33
C ALA A 513 22.79 28.14 -34.46
N ALA A 514 22.23 27.82 -35.63
CA ALA A 514 22.19 28.72 -36.78
C ALA A 514 21.19 29.88 -36.57
N ALA A 515 21.43 31.02 -37.22
CA ALA A 515 20.66 32.27 -37.10
C ALA A 515 19.14 32.18 -37.27
N LYS A 516 18.64 31.08 -37.85
CA LYS A 516 17.20 30.85 -38.11
C LYS A 516 16.50 30.05 -37.00
N VAL A 517 17.24 29.57 -36.00
CA VAL A 517 16.71 28.88 -34.83
C VAL A 517 16.35 29.92 -33.77
N VAL A 518 15.12 29.88 -33.27
CA VAL A 518 14.61 30.76 -32.21
C VAL A 518 14.23 29.84 -31.03
N GLY A 519 14.58 30.21 -29.79
CA GLY A 519 14.17 29.47 -28.58
C GLY A 519 15.23 28.59 -27.91
N LEU A 520 16.53 28.86 -28.13
CA LEU A 520 17.62 28.25 -27.35
C LEU A 520 17.55 28.64 -25.87
#